data_AF-A0A382CX01-F1
#
_entry.id   AF-A0A382CX01-F1
#
_cell.length_a   1.000
_cell.length_b   1.000
_cell.length_c   1.000
_cell.angle_alpha   90.00
_cell.angle_beta   90.00
_cell.angle_gamma   90.00
#
_symmetry.space_group_name_H-M   'P 1'
#
loop_
_entity.id
_entity.type
_entity.pdbx_description
1 polymer ?
#
loop_
_entity_poly.entity_id
_entity_poly.type
_entity_poly.pdbx_seq_one_letter_code
_entity_poly.pdbx_strand_id
1 'polypeptide(L)' 'MQRSLQTPHSQIFGRQKLESKDMPQQVRTDVSGSVWKVLVKPGDHVKSGDVLFILEVMKTEVPYEA' A
#
# COMPACT_ATOMS: atom_id res chain seq x y z
N MET A 1 -45.81 -42.98 0.32
CA MET A 1 -45.08 -42.88 -0.97
C MET A 1 -44.11 -41.70 -0.87
N GLN A 2 -42.85 -41.98 -1.17
CA GLN A 2 -41.69 -41.12 -0.94
C GLN A 2 -41.70 -39.88 -1.85
N ARG A 3 -41.16 -38.76 -1.35
CA ARG A 3 -40.41 -37.80 -2.19
C ARG A 3 -39.48 -36.97 -1.34
N SER A 4 -38.22 -37.44 -1.31
CA SER A 4 -37.05 -36.71 -0.88
C SER A 4 -36.95 -35.39 -1.65
N LEU A 5 -36.89 -34.27 -0.93
CA LEU A 5 -36.35 -33.03 -1.45
C LEU A 5 -35.16 -32.67 -0.57
N GLN A 6 -34.01 -33.19 -0.99
CA GLN A 6 -32.71 -32.86 -0.47
C GLN A 6 -32.44 -31.39 -0.82
N THR A 7 -32.50 -30.51 0.17
CA THR A 7 -32.10 -29.11 0.00
C THR A 7 -30.59 -29.07 -0.29
N PRO A 8 -30.15 -28.38 -1.36
CA PRO A 8 -28.75 -28.36 -1.73
C PRO A 8 -27.91 -27.67 -0.66
N HIS A 9 -26.87 -28.39 -0.27
CA HIS A 9 -25.67 -27.96 0.43
C HIS A 9 -25.38 -26.47 0.20
N SER A 10 -25.56 -25.63 1.23
CA SER A 10 -25.10 -24.23 1.21
C SER A 10 -23.57 -24.26 1.19
N GLN A 11 -23.02 -24.25 -0.02
CA GLN A 11 -21.59 -24.16 -0.27
C GLN A 11 -21.06 -22.89 0.41
N ILE A 12 -20.24 -23.13 1.43
CA ILE A 12 -19.10 -22.33 1.88
C ILE A 12 -19.01 -20.97 1.18
N PHE A 13 -19.62 -19.94 1.79
CA PHE A 13 -19.34 -18.56 1.42
C PHE A 13 -17.90 -18.29 1.83
N GLY A 14 -16.98 -18.53 0.90
CA GLY A 14 -15.56 -18.28 1.08
C GLY A 14 -15.39 -16.85 1.57
N ARG A 15 -14.91 -16.70 2.81
CA ARG A 15 -14.30 -15.46 3.28
C ARG A 15 -13.04 -15.24 2.45
N GLN A 16 -13.18 -14.82 1.20
CA GLN A 16 -12.10 -14.15 0.52
C GLN A 16 -11.90 -12.85 1.28
N LYS A 17 -10.92 -12.90 2.18
CA LYS A 17 -10.25 -11.74 2.77
C LYS A 17 -10.02 -10.77 1.61
N LEU A 18 -10.80 -9.68 1.59
CA LEU A 18 -10.58 -8.56 0.71
C LEU A 18 -9.23 -8.00 1.11
N GLU A 19 -8.18 -8.49 0.46
CA GLU A 19 -6.85 -7.97 0.61
C GLU A 19 -6.88 -6.61 -0.07
N SER A 20 -6.97 -5.57 0.76
CA SER A 20 -7.06 -4.16 0.39
C SER A 20 -5.73 -3.73 -0.25
N LYS A 21 -5.53 -4.12 -1.50
CA LYS A 21 -4.30 -3.92 -2.27
C LYS A 21 -4.12 -2.48 -2.79
N ASP A 22 -5.10 -1.62 -2.56
CA ASP A 22 -5.15 -0.23 -3.02
C ASP A 22 -5.25 0.77 -1.86
N MET A 23 -4.67 0.47 -0.69
CA MET A 23 -4.56 1.48 0.36
C MET A 23 -3.38 2.41 0.08
N PRO A 24 -3.59 3.74 0.11
CA PRO A 24 -2.50 4.68 -0.05
C PRO A 24 -1.50 4.52 1.10
N GLN A 25 -0.24 4.27 0.76
CA GLN A 25 0.85 4.24 1.71
C GLN A 25 1.33 5.66 2.00
N GLN A 26 1.52 5.99 3.28
CA GLN A 26 2.10 7.26 3.69
C GLN A 26 3.57 7.08 4.04
N VAL A 27 4.43 7.90 3.44
CA VAL A 27 5.85 8.01 3.78
C VAL A 27 6.03 9.29 4.60
N ARG A 28 6.54 9.17 5.82
CA ARG A 28 6.66 10.26 6.81
C ARG A 28 8.08 10.34 7.34
N THR A 29 8.44 11.50 7.89
CA THR A 29 9.70 11.73 8.60
C THR A 29 9.41 12.32 9.99
N ASP A 30 10.18 11.90 10.99
CA ASP A 30 10.14 12.47 12.35
C ASP A 30 11.22 13.54 12.58
N VAL A 31 12.10 13.76 11.59
CA VAL A 31 13.17 14.76 11.66
C VAL A 31 12.84 16.00 10.84
N SER A 32 13.19 17.17 11.38
CA SER A 32 13.05 18.45 10.67
C SER A 32 14.21 18.64 9.69
N GLY A 33 13.90 19.04 8.46
CA GLY A 33 14.89 19.29 7.41
C GLY A 33 14.29 20.10 6.26
N SER A 34 15.10 20.35 5.23
CA SER A 34 14.64 20.99 3.98
C SER A 34 14.49 19.95 2.89
N VAL A 35 13.46 20.07 2.06
CA VAL A 35 13.34 19.22 0.86
C VAL A 35 14.46 19.61 -0.10
N TRP A 36 15.38 18.69 -0.36
CA TRP A 36 16.51 18.93 -1.25
C TRP A 36 16.19 18.54 -2.69
N LYS A 37 15.63 17.33 -2.88
CA LYS A 37 15.24 16.81 -4.19
C LYS A 37 13.91 16.07 -4.10
N VAL A 38 13.10 16.21 -5.14
CA VAL A 38 11.92 15.39 -5.39
C VAL A 38 12.20 14.59 -6.66
N LEU A 39 12.16 13.26 -6.57
CA LEU A 39 12.58 12.36 -7.65
C LEU A 39 11.39 11.79 -8.45
N VAL A 40 10.18 12.02 -7.98
CA VAL A 40 8.94 11.54 -8.58
C VAL A 40 7.96 12.68 -8.83
N LYS A 41 7.00 12.48 -9.72
CA LYS A 41 5.88 13.41 -9.93
C LYS A 41 4.53 12.71 -9.69
N PRO A 42 3.44 13.47 -9.46
CA PRO A 42 2.12 12.89 -9.36
C PRO A 42 1.76 12.04 -10.59
N GLY A 43 1.23 10.84 -10.34
CA GLY A 43 0.88 9.87 -11.38
C GLY A 43 2.00 8.93 -11.79
N ASP A 44 3.22 9.10 -11.28
CA ASP A 44 4.28 8.11 -11.48
C ASP A 44 3.96 6.80 -10.76
N HIS A 45 4.28 5.68 -11.42
CA HIS A 45 4.25 4.37 -10.80
C HIS A 45 5.57 4.11 -10.10
N VAL A 46 5.52 3.93 -8.78
CA VAL A 46 6.68 3.60 -7.93
C VAL A 46 6.57 2.20 -7.38
N LYS A 47 7.71 1.55 -7.15
CA LYS A 47 7.84 0.23 -6.54
C LYS A 47 8.38 0.39 -5.12
N SER A 48 8.17 -0.61 -4.28
CA SER A 48 8.75 -0.61 -2.93
C SER A 48 10.27 -0.46 -3.00
N GLY A 49 10.81 0.45 -2.19
CA GLY A 49 12.24 0.79 -2.19
C GLY A 49 12.64 1.87 -3.19
N ASP A 50 11.73 2.35 -4.06
CA ASP A 50 12.04 3.50 -4.92
C ASP A 50 12.12 4.77 -4.07
N VAL A 51 13.22 5.52 -4.21
CA VAL A 51 13.41 6.80 -3.53
C VAL A 51 12.49 7.85 -4.13
N LEU A 52 11.63 8.44 -3.28
CA LEU A 52 10.63 9.42 -3.67
C LEU A 52 11.18 10.85 -3.59
N PHE A 53 11.87 11.17 -2.50
CA PHE A 53 12.45 12.47 -2.23
C PHE A 53 13.65 12.34 -1.30
N ILE A 54 14.45 13.39 -1.23
CA ILE A 54 15.61 13.49 -0.35
C ILE A 54 15.47 14.75 0.49
N LEU A 55 15.63 14.59 1.80
CA LEU A 55 15.74 15.71 2.73
C LEU A 55 17.21 16.04 2.99
N GLU A 56 17.50 17.33 3.11
CA GLU A 56 18.72 17.82 3.73
C GLU A 56 18.45 18.09 5.21
N VAL A 57 19.13 17.34 6.08
CA VAL A 57 19.08 17.49 7.54
C VAL A 57 20.49 17.76 8.02
N MET A 58 20.73 18.94 8.59
CA MET A 58 22.05 19.32 9.14
C MET A 58 23.22 19.03 8.18
N LYS A 59 23.08 19.43 6.90
CA LYS A 59 24.07 19.20 5.82
C LYS A 59 24.28 17.72 5.43
N THR A 60 23.34 16.85 5.80
CA THR A 60 23.33 15.43 5.46
C THR A 60 22.10 15.11 4.62
N GLU A 61 22.28 14.28 3.59
CA GLU A 61 21.23 13.86 2.66
C GLU A 61 20.57 12.59 3.16
N VAL A 62 19.24 12.59 3.26
CA VAL A 62 18.45 11.45 3.76
C VAL A 62 17.37 11.09 2.74
N PRO A 63 17.50 9.95 2.04
CA PRO A 63 16.49 9.48 1.09
C PRO A 63 15.28 8.87 1.80
N TYR A 64 14.09 9.04 1.21
CA TYR A 64 12.84 8.43 1.68
C TYR A 64 12.21 7.61 0.56
N GLU A 65 11.90 6.35 0.86
CA GLU A 65 11.47 5.33 -0.11
C GLU A 65 9.98 4.98 0.01
N ALA A 66 9.43 4.37 -1.04
CA ALA A 66 8.04 3.89 -1.12
C ALA A 66 7.78 2.59 -0.34
#